data_AF-A0A959WX97-F1
#
_entry.id   AF-A0A959WX97-F1
#
_cell.length_a   1.000
_cell.length_b   1.000
_cell.length_c   1.000
_cell.angle_alpha   90.00
_cell.angle_beta   90.00
_cell.angle_gamma   90.00
#
_symmetry.space_group_name_H-M   'P 1'
#
loop_
_entity.id
_entity.type
_entity.pdbx_description
1 polymer ?
#
loop_
_entity_poly.entity_id
_entity_poly.type
_entity_poly.pdbx_seq_one_letter_code
_entity_poly.pdbx_strand_id
1 'polypeptide(L)'
;PFTDRADYLAAMTGNLGLAIAAERLTGVEAPERAEYLRVIFAELQRIASHAMANGTLISDAGAWQTPLLYMFREREKILDLFEMTCGARLTTNYMRIGGVSFEPPAEFWPALQELIDELPERTEEYATLLLDNEIFLARTRNVGIITPDDAINGSLSGPALRGSGVPWDLRKAEPYCVYDRFDL
;
A
#
# COMPACT_ATOMS: atom_id res chain seq x y z
N PRO A 1 -12.41 -11.37 -8.54
CA PRO A 1 -13.26 -10.51 -7.68
C PRO A 1 -13.46 -10.98 -6.22
N PHE A 2 -12.97 -12.15 -5.79
CA PHE A 2 -13.02 -12.54 -4.37
C PHE A 2 -11.92 -11.85 -3.55
N THR A 3 -10.69 -11.82 -4.09
CA THR A 3 -9.51 -11.18 -3.51
C THR A 3 -9.70 -9.69 -3.21
N ASP A 4 -10.43 -8.97 -4.07
CA ASP A 4 -10.84 -7.57 -3.84
C ASP A 4 -11.57 -7.34 -2.52
N ARG A 5 -12.26 -8.36 -2.02
CA ARG A 5 -13.12 -8.27 -0.83
C ARG A 5 -12.50 -8.89 0.40
N ALA A 6 -11.42 -9.66 0.24
CA ALA A 6 -10.71 -10.27 1.35
C ALA A 6 -9.98 -9.20 2.17
N ASP A 7 -9.26 -8.31 1.48
CA ASP A 7 -8.75 -7.06 2.04
C ASP A 7 -9.31 -5.89 1.22
N TYR A 8 -10.38 -5.29 1.74
CA TYR A 8 -11.09 -4.19 1.07
C TYR A 8 -10.29 -2.87 1.07
N LEU A 9 -9.18 -2.77 1.81
CA LEU A 9 -8.28 -1.63 1.80
C LEU A 9 -7.10 -1.82 0.86
N ALA A 10 -6.86 -3.05 0.39
CA ALA A 10 -5.73 -3.41 -0.44
C ALA A 10 -6.12 -4.31 -1.63
N ALA A 11 -7.23 -3.98 -2.29
CA ALA A 11 -7.81 -4.79 -3.37
C ALA A 11 -6.84 -5.04 -4.55
N MET A 12 -6.12 -4.01 -5.00
CA MET A 12 -5.16 -4.13 -6.12
C MET A 12 -4.03 -5.13 -5.80
N THR A 13 -3.44 -5.04 -4.60
CA THR A 13 -2.35 -5.92 -4.17
C THR A 13 -2.85 -7.33 -3.86
N GLY A 14 -4.07 -7.47 -3.34
CA GLY A 14 -4.72 -8.77 -3.16
C GLY A 14 -4.93 -9.51 -4.50
N ASN A 15 -5.37 -8.79 -5.54
CA ASN A 15 -5.47 -9.36 -6.88
C ASN A 15 -4.10 -9.71 -7.47
N LEU A 16 -3.09 -8.87 -7.23
CA LEU A 16 -1.73 -9.10 -7.71
C LEU A 16 -1.16 -10.41 -7.15
N GLY A 17 -1.35 -10.68 -5.85
CA GLY A 17 -0.90 -11.93 -5.23
C GLY A 17 -1.51 -13.18 -5.90
N LEU A 18 -2.81 -13.14 -6.19
CA LEU A 18 -3.49 -14.22 -6.91
C LEU A 18 -3.01 -14.35 -8.37
N ALA A 19 -2.84 -13.22 -9.06
CA ALA A 19 -2.38 -13.21 -10.45
C ALA A 19 -0.99 -13.84 -10.57
N ILE A 20 -0.04 -13.44 -9.72
CA ILE A 20 1.33 -13.99 -9.70
C ILE A 20 1.31 -15.47 -9.36
N ALA A 21 0.50 -15.89 -8.37
CA ALA A 21 0.39 -17.30 -8.02
C ALA A 21 -0.11 -18.15 -9.20
N ALA A 22 -1.13 -17.68 -9.92
CA ALA A 22 -1.65 -18.37 -11.09
C ALA A 22 -0.65 -18.36 -12.27
N GLU A 23 0.02 -17.25 -12.52
CA GLU A 23 1.06 -17.12 -13.57
C GLU A 23 2.22 -18.07 -13.34
N ARG A 24 2.70 -18.19 -12.09
CA ARG A 24 3.74 -19.16 -11.71
C ARG A 24 3.30 -20.61 -11.91
N LEU A 25 2.02 -20.93 -11.69
CA LEU A 25 1.49 -22.28 -11.90
C LEU A 25 1.32 -22.63 -13.38
N THR A 26 0.94 -21.66 -14.22
CA THR A 26 0.67 -21.89 -15.65
C THR A 26 1.89 -21.63 -16.54
N GLY A 27 2.94 -20.99 -16.03
CA GLY A 27 4.10 -20.57 -16.80
C GLY A 27 3.81 -19.41 -17.75
N VAL A 28 2.74 -18.64 -17.51
CA VAL A 28 2.40 -17.46 -18.32
C VAL A 28 3.17 -16.25 -17.80
N GLU A 29 3.91 -15.59 -18.69
CA GLU A 29 4.61 -14.34 -18.38
C GLU A 29 3.76 -13.14 -18.79
N ALA A 30 3.65 -12.15 -17.90
CA ALA A 30 2.98 -10.90 -18.21
C ALA A 30 3.89 -10.00 -19.08
N PRO A 31 3.32 -9.19 -19.98
CA PRO A 31 4.10 -8.20 -20.72
C PRO A 31 4.79 -7.22 -19.77
N GLU A 32 6.03 -6.80 -20.10
CA GLU A 32 6.83 -5.89 -19.28
C GLU A 32 6.08 -4.61 -18.89
N ARG A 33 5.34 -4.00 -19.83
CA ARG A 33 4.51 -2.82 -19.55
C ARG A 33 3.48 -3.10 -18.44
N ALA A 34 2.88 -4.28 -18.44
CA ALA A 34 1.91 -4.66 -17.42
C ALA A 34 2.58 -4.84 -16.05
N GLU A 35 3.83 -5.30 -16.00
CA GLU A 35 4.58 -5.40 -14.75
C GLU A 35 4.89 -4.04 -14.13
N TYR A 36 5.28 -3.04 -14.95
CA TYR A 36 5.46 -1.67 -14.47
C TYR A 36 4.15 -1.08 -13.95
N LEU A 37 3.06 -1.25 -14.68
CA LEU A 37 1.73 -0.82 -14.22
C LEU A 37 1.35 -1.50 -12.89
N ARG A 38 1.59 -2.80 -12.77
CA ARG A 38 1.34 -3.55 -11.52
C ARG A 38 2.10 -2.96 -10.34
N VAL A 39 3.36 -2.60 -10.51
CA VAL A 39 4.16 -1.95 -9.45
C VAL A 39 3.60 -0.57 -9.10
N ILE A 40 3.30 0.27 -10.08
CA ILE A 40 2.72 1.61 -9.86
C ILE A 40 1.44 1.52 -9.03
N PHE A 41 0.48 0.72 -9.46
CA PHE A 41 -0.80 0.56 -8.74
C PHE A 41 -0.63 -0.15 -7.39
N ALA A 42 0.31 -1.08 -7.26
CA ALA A 42 0.59 -1.73 -5.98
C ALA A 42 1.16 -0.73 -4.95
N GLU A 43 2.04 0.18 -5.36
CA GLU A 43 2.59 1.20 -4.46
C GLU A 43 1.57 2.32 -4.18
N LEU A 44 0.73 2.72 -5.14
CA LEU A 44 -0.43 3.58 -4.86
C LEU A 44 -1.38 2.95 -3.84
N GLN A 45 -1.69 1.66 -4.00
CA GLN A 45 -2.52 0.92 -3.04
C GLN A 45 -1.85 0.84 -1.67
N ARG A 46 -0.52 0.68 -1.61
CA ARG A 46 0.24 0.69 -0.36
C ARG A 46 0.08 2.03 0.36
N ILE A 47 0.24 3.15 -0.34
CA ILE A 47 0.07 4.50 0.22
C ILE A 47 -1.36 4.66 0.75
N ALA A 48 -2.38 4.31 -0.04
CA ALA A 48 -3.78 4.39 0.37
C ALA A 48 -4.11 3.53 1.60
N SER A 49 -3.54 2.32 1.69
CA SER A 49 -3.70 1.40 2.82
C SER A 49 -3.03 1.95 4.09
N HIS A 50 -1.81 2.48 3.98
CA HIS A 50 -1.10 3.07 5.13
C HIS A 50 -1.73 4.38 5.60
N ALA A 51 -2.27 5.20 4.68
CA ALA A 51 -3.03 6.40 5.02
C ALA A 51 -4.25 6.07 5.89
N MET A 52 -5.00 5.01 5.53
CA MET A 52 -6.10 4.50 6.36
C MET A 52 -5.58 3.99 7.71
N ALA A 53 -4.60 3.08 7.71
CA ALA A 53 -4.09 2.46 8.93
C ALA A 53 -3.55 3.48 9.94
N ASN A 54 -2.76 4.44 9.47
CA ASN A 54 -2.22 5.52 10.31
C ASN A 54 -3.35 6.43 10.79
N GLY A 55 -4.23 6.89 9.90
CA GLY A 55 -5.34 7.77 10.24
C GLY A 55 -6.23 7.18 11.33
N THR A 56 -6.58 5.89 11.22
CA THR A 56 -7.40 5.19 12.21
C THR A 56 -6.64 4.99 13.52
N LEU A 57 -5.37 4.60 13.48
CA LEU A 57 -4.53 4.42 14.68
C LEU A 57 -4.47 5.71 15.50
N ILE A 58 -4.32 6.85 14.83
CA ILE A 58 -4.22 8.17 15.48
C ILE A 58 -5.57 8.59 16.08
N SER A 59 -6.66 8.35 15.36
CA SER A 59 -8.01 8.61 15.86
C SER A 59 -8.31 7.78 17.11
N ASP A 60 -7.95 6.49 17.10
CA ASP A 60 -8.16 5.58 18.23
C ASP A 60 -7.23 5.90 19.42
N ALA A 61 -6.05 6.48 19.17
CA ALA A 61 -5.16 6.97 20.21
C ALA A 61 -5.73 8.21 20.94
N GLY A 62 -6.73 8.89 20.37
CA GLY A 62 -7.47 9.99 20.99
C GLY A 62 -7.28 11.36 20.34
N ALA A 63 -6.59 11.44 19.19
CA ALA A 63 -6.59 12.67 18.42
C ALA A 63 -7.97 12.85 17.74
N TRP A 64 -8.59 14.00 17.92
CA TRP A 64 -9.86 14.30 17.26
C TRP A 64 -9.66 14.27 15.75
N GLN A 65 -10.62 13.71 15.01
CA GLN A 65 -10.62 13.22 13.61
C GLN A 65 -9.87 14.00 12.50
N THR A 66 -9.29 15.17 12.78
CA THR A 66 -8.49 15.98 11.86
C THR A 66 -7.40 15.21 11.09
N PRO A 67 -6.50 14.43 11.72
CA PRO A 67 -5.45 13.73 10.97
C PRO A 67 -6.02 12.60 10.09
N LEU A 68 -7.11 11.96 10.54
CA LEU A 68 -7.84 10.97 9.75
C LEU A 68 -8.43 11.61 8.48
N LEU A 69 -9.07 12.77 8.62
CA LEU A 69 -9.65 13.51 7.49
C LEU A 69 -8.59 13.98 6.50
N TYR A 70 -7.42 14.39 6.99
CA TYR A 70 -6.31 14.73 6.11
C TYR A 70 -5.90 13.50 5.32
N MET A 71 -5.44 12.42 5.96
CA MET A 71 -5.02 11.21 5.24
C MET A 71 -6.09 10.61 4.32
N PHE A 72 -7.38 10.82 4.63
CA PHE A 72 -8.48 10.43 3.74
C PHE A 72 -8.51 11.26 2.45
N ARG A 73 -8.15 12.54 2.48
CA ARG A 73 -8.04 13.39 1.29
C ARG A 73 -7.06 12.81 0.27
N GLU A 74 -5.85 12.43 0.68
CA GLU A 74 -4.85 11.84 -0.22
C GLU A 74 -5.27 10.45 -0.66
N ARG A 75 -5.90 9.68 0.24
CA ARG A 75 -6.51 8.40 -0.12
C ARG A 75 -7.57 8.57 -1.20
N GLU A 76 -8.46 9.56 -1.10
CA GLU A 76 -9.49 9.81 -2.11
C GLU A 76 -8.88 10.17 -3.46
N LYS A 77 -7.80 10.97 -3.52
CA LYS A 77 -7.07 11.22 -4.77
C LYS A 77 -6.56 9.93 -5.43
N ILE A 78 -6.04 8.99 -4.63
CA ILE A 78 -5.63 7.67 -5.13
C ILE A 78 -6.83 6.85 -5.62
N LEU A 79 -7.97 6.91 -4.92
CA LEU A 79 -9.18 6.21 -5.35
C LEU A 79 -9.76 6.79 -6.65
N ASP A 80 -9.66 8.09 -6.86
CA ASP A 80 -10.06 8.73 -8.13
C ASP A 80 -9.17 8.25 -9.29
N LEU A 81 -7.87 8.03 -9.06
CA LEU A 81 -6.96 7.40 -10.04
C LEU A 81 -7.36 5.94 -10.34
N PHE A 82 -7.83 5.19 -9.33
CA PHE A 82 -8.35 3.83 -9.54
C PHE A 82 -9.66 3.84 -10.31
N GLU A 83 -10.59 4.75 -9.98
CA GLU A 83 -11.85 4.91 -10.69
C GLU A 83 -11.62 5.28 -12.16
N MET A 84 -10.69 6.19 -12.43
CA MET A 84 -10.32 6.60 -13.79
C MET A 84 -9.83 5.43 -14.66
N THR A 85 -9.19 4.42 -14.05
CA THR A 85 -8.55 3.31 -14.77
C THR A 85 -9.41 2.05 -14.87
N CYS A 86 -10.15 1.71 -13.81
CA CYS A 86 -10.96 0.48 -13.76
C CYS A 86 -12.47 0.71 -13.56
N GLY A 87 -12.91 1.97 -13.40
CA GLY A 87 -14.32 2.32 -13.19
C GLY A 87 -14.85 2.00 -11.80
N ALA A 88 -13.98 1.58 -10.86
CA ALA A 88 -14.37 1.23 -9.51
C ALA A 88 -13.31 1.72 -8.49
N ARG A 89 -13.78 2.15 -7.32
CA ARG A 89 -12.92 2.67 -6.24
C ARG A 89 -12.43 1.58 -5.28
N LEU A 90 -13.27 0.58 -4.98
CA LEU A 90 -13.00 -0.44 -3.96
C LEU A 90 -12.76 -1.82 -4.57
N THR A 91 -13.73 -2.34 -5.34
CA THR A 91 -13.59 -3.64 -6.01
C THR A 91 -13.07 -3.44 -7.43
N THR A 92 -11.76 -3.20 -7.56
CA THR A 92 -11.13 -2.75 -8.80
C THR A 92 -10.97 -3.86 -9.83
N ASN A 93 -10.67 -5.09 -9.40
CA ASN A 93 -10.51 -6.27 -10.26
C ASN A 93 -9.63 -6.02 -11.50
N TYR A 94 -8.62 -5.15 -11.34
CA TYR A 94 -7.78 -4.60 -12.40
C TYR A 94 -6.56 -5.49 -12.70
N MET A 95 -5.92 -6.03 -11.65
CA MET A 95 -4.83 -7.00 -11.83
C MET A 95 -5.43 -8.34 -12.24
N ARG A 96 -5.00 -8.86 -13.39
CA ARG A 96 -5.52 -10.11 -13.98
C ARG A 96 -4.37 -11.05 -14.32
N ILE A 97 -4.66 -12.33 -14.37
CA ILE A 97 -3.71 -13.34 -14.82
C ILE A 97 -3.29 -13.00 -16.26
N GLY A 98 -1.99 -12.86 -16.50
CA GLY A 98 -1.39 -12.45 -17.78
C GLY A 98 -1.14 -10.95 -17.92
N GLY A 99 -1.43 -10.12 -16.90
CA GLY A 99 -1.11 -8.68 -16.90
C GLY A 99 -2.10 -7.79 -16.17
N VAL A 100 -2.65 -6.81 -16.87
CA VAL A 100 -3.63 -5.83 -16.36
C VAL A 100 -4.87 -5.81 -17.25
N SER A 101 -6.02 -5.44 -16.71
CA SER A 101 -7.29 -5.45 -17.46
C SER A 101 -7.40 -4.33 -18.50
N PHE A 102 -6.91 -3.14 -18.16
CA PHE A 102 -7.03 -1.95 -19.00
C PHE A 102 -5.75 -1.12 -18.96
N GLU A 103 -5.44 -0.44 -20.04
CA GLU A 103 -4.40 0.58 -20.06
C GLU A 103 -4.93 1.85 -19.36
N PRO A 104 -4.16 2.51 -18.48
CA PRO A 104 -4.55 3.81 -17.94
C PRO A 104 -4.81 4.83 -19.05
N PRO A 105 -5.89 5.62 -18.95
CA PRO A 105 -6.17 6.65 -19.93
C PRO A 105 -5.11 7.76 -19.89
N ALA A 106 -5.06 8.61 -20.93
CA ALA A 106 -4.00 9.63 -21.05
C ALA A 106 -4.01 10.63 -19.89
N GLU A 107 -5.19 10.89 -19.32
CA GLU A 107 -5.44 11.79 -18.20
C GLU A 107 -4.92 11.26 -16.86
N PHE A 108 -4.64 9.94 -16.76
CA PHE A 108 -4.13 9.33 -15.53
C PHE A 108 -2.74 9.84 -15.19
N TRP A 109 -1.86 9.97 -16.19
CA TRP A 109 -0.46 10.33 -15.99
C TRP A 109 -0.25 11.72 -15.39
N PRO A 110 -0.89 12.80 -15.87
CA PRO A 110 -0.77 14.11 -15.24
C PRO A 110 -1.37 14.14 -13.83
N ALA A 111 -2.50 13.46 -13.61
CA ALA A 111 -3.11 13.38 -12.28
C ALA A 111 -2.24 12.61 -11.28
N LEU A 112 -1.58 11.53 -11.72
CA LEU A 112 -0.60 10.80 -10.93
C LEU A 112 0.60 11.68 -10.60
N GLN A 113 1.10 12.46 -11.56
CA GLN A 113 2.24 13.36 -11.33
C GLN A 113 1.91 14.42 -10.27
N GLU A 114 0.74 15.06 -10.36
CA GLU A 114 0.28 16.04 -9.37
C GLU A 114 0.23 15.43 -7.96
N LEU A 115 -0.30 14.21 -7.83
CA LEU A 115 -0.30 13.49 -6.55
C LEU A 115 1.12 13.23 -6.05
N ILE A 116 2.02 12.76 -6.90
CA ILE A 116 3.42 12.46 -6.54
C ILE A 116 4.14 13.74 -6.07
N ASP A 117 3.87 14.87 -6.71
CA ASP A 117 4.50 16.15 -6.36
C ASP A 117 4.04 16.65 -4.98
N GLU A 118 2.79 16.39 -4.59
CA GLU A 118 2.24 16.81 -3.30
C GLU A 118 2.58 15.88 -2.13
N LEU A 119 2.70 14.56 -2.38
CA LEU A 119 2.84 13.54 -1.33
C LEU A 119 3.99 13.79 -0.34
N PRO A 120 5.20 14.24 -0.76
CA PRO A 120 6.30 14.50 0.16
C PRO A 120 5.96 15.56 1.21
N GLU A 121 5.38 16.70 0.79
CA GLU A 121 4.98 17.78 1.71
C GLU A 121 3.92 17.29 2.70
N ARG A 122 2.93 16.53 2.22
CA ARG A 122 1.87 15.97 3.06
C ARG A 122 2.39 14.95 4.05
N THR A 123 3.31 14.11 3.62
CA THR A 123 3.95 13.11 4.50
C THR A 123 4.73 13.79 5.61
N GLU A 124 5.46 14.86 5.31
CA GLU A 124 6.20 15.65 6.32
C GLU A 124 5.26 16.36 7.30
N GLU A 125 4.15 16.91 6.81
CA GLU A 125 3.10 17.50 7.64
C GLU A 125 2.55 16.47 8.64
N TYR A 126 2.27 15.24 8.18
CA TYR A 126 1.80 14.16 9.06
C TYR A 126 2.89 13.66 10.01
N ALA A 127 4.13 13.55 9.56
CA ALA A 127 5.25 13.19 10.41
C ALA A 127 5.40 14.19 11.56
N THR A 128 5.35 15.49 11.26
CA THR A 128 5.42 16.57 12.27
C THR A 128 4.27 16.48 13.27
N LEU A 129 3.04 16.24 12.80
CA LEU A 129 1.87 16.14 13.67
C LEU A 129 1.91 14.93 14.63
N LEU A 130 2.72 13.91 14.33
CA LEU A 130 2.68 12.61 15.00
C LEU A 130 3.96 12.28 15.77
N LEU A 131 5.12 12.48 15.16
CA LEU A 131 6.40 12.08 15.73
C LEU A 131 6.79 12.96 16.92
N ASP A 132 6.40 14.23 16.91
CA ASP A 132 6.67 15.18 18.00
C ASP A 132 5.51 15.29 19.00
N ASN A 133 4.41 14.57 18.78
CA ASN A 133 3.25 14.63 19.65
C ASN A 133 3.45 13.77 20.90
N GLU A 134 3.69 14.43 22.04
CA GLU A 134 3.93 13.77 23.33
C GLU A 134 2.79 12.82 23.75
N ILE A 135 1.53 13.17 23.45
CA ILE A 135 0.37 12.32 23.78
C ILE A 135 0.43 11.03 22.95
N PHE A 136 0.70 11.14 21.65
CA PHE A 136 0.81 9.99 20.77
C PHE A 136 1.99 9.10 21.17
N LEU A 137 3.17 9.69 21.45
CA LEU A 137 4.34 8.97 21.92
C LEU A 137 4.09 8.28 23.27
N ALA A 138 3.45 8.94 24.22
CA ALA A 138 3.13 8.34 25.52
C ALA A 138 2.18 7.13 25.41
N ARG A 139 1.37 7.04 24.35
CA ARG A 139 0.40 5.97 24.12
C ARG A 139 0.93 4.82 23.27
N THR A 140 2.03 5.02 22.56
CA THR A 140 2.58 4.04 21.59
C THR A 140 3.96 3.54 21.98
N ARG A 141 4.79 4.37 22.64
CA ARG A 141 6.15 4.00 23.04
C ARG A 141 6.11 2.90 24.10
N ASN A 142 6.89 1.85 23.89
CA ASN A 142 6.99 0.68 24.78
C ASN A 142 5.65 -0.08 24.98
N VAL A 143 4.72 0.03 24.04
CA VAL A 143 3.46 -0.72 24.05
C VAL A 143 3.51 -1.80 22.98
N GLY A 144 3.08 -3.02 23.31
CA GLY A 144 3.04 -4.13 22.36
C GLY A 144 4.43 -4.51 21.83
N ILE A 145 5.45 -4.52 22.70
CA ILE A 145 6.82 -4.90 22.33
C ILE A 145 6.85 -6.37 21.91
N ILE A 146 7.37 -6.64 20.72
CA ILE A 146 7.55 -7.99 20.17
C ILE A 146 9.04 -8.20 19.93
N THR A 147 9.60 -9.30 20.44
CA THR A 147 11.00 -9.65 20.19
C THR A 147 11.17 -10.23 18.79
N PRO A 148 12.37 -10.16 18.17
CA PRO A 148 12.63 -10.83 16.90
C PRO A 148 12.22 -12.31 16.89
N ASP A 149 12.55 -13.04 17.96
CA ASP A 149 12.25 -14.47 18.08
C ASP A 149 10.74 -14.73 18.17
N ASP A 150 10.01 -13.93 18.96
CA ASP A 150 8.55 -14.04 19.05
C ASP A 150 7.89 -13.70 17.72
N ALA A 151 8.39 -12.69 17.00
CA ALA A 151 7.85 -12.32 15.70
C ALA A 151 8.01 -13.45 14.67
N ILE A 152 9.17 -14.11 14.65
CA ILE A 152 9.45 -15.23 13.76
C ILE A 152 8.61 -16.45 14.15
N ASN A 153 8.63 -16.84 15.43
CA ASN A 153 7.88 -18.00 15.92
C ASN A 153 6.36 -17.80 15.78
N GLY A 154 5.88 -16.56 15.91
CA GLY A 154 4.49 -16.17 15.70
C GLY A 154 4.09 -16.02 14.22
N SER A 155 5.00 -16.27 13.27
CA SER A 155 4.75 -16.09 11.83
C SER A 155 4.26 -14.68 11.47
N LEU A 156 4.74 -13.66 12.20
CA LEU A 156 4.45 -12.27 11.88
C LEU A 156 5.19 -11.85 10.61
N SER A 157 4.60 -10.92 9.86
CA SER A 157 5.16 -10.43 8.60
C SER A 157 4.95 -8.92 8.43
N GLY A 158 5.57 -8.34 7.40
CA GLY A 158 5.37 -6.93 7.05
C GLY A 158 5.86 -5.96 8.14
N PRO A 159 5.10 -4.88 8.43
CA PRO A 159 5.50 -3.86 9.40
C PRO A 159 5.77 -4.39 10.82
N ALA A 160 5.01 -5.39 11.29
CA ALA A 160 5.19 -5.95 12.63
C ALA A 160 6.54 -6.67 12.78
N LEU A 161 6.91 -7.48 11.78
CA LEU A 161 8.20 -8.18 11.73
C LEU A 161 9.37 -7.18 11.66
N ARG A 162 9.26 -6.18 10.77
CA ARG A 162 10.29 -5.16 10.61
C ARG A 162 10.43 -4.26 11.84
N GLY A 163 9.31 -3.88 12.46
CA GLY A 163 9.30 -3.09 13.70
C GLY A 163 9.94 -3.82 14.88
N SER A 164 9.99 -5.16 14.84
CA SER A 164 10.66 -6.00 15.84
C SER A 164 12.17 -6.12 15.61
N GLY A 165 12.72 -5.54 14.52
CA GLY A 165 14.15 -5.52 14.22
C GLY A 165 14.62 -6.57 13.20
N VAL A 166 13.71 -7.32 12.57
CA VAL A 166 14.06 -8.30 11.52
C VAL A 166 13.95 -7.64 10.13
N PRO A 167 15.07 -7.45 9.40
CA PRO A 167 15.08 -6.75 8.11
C PRO A 167 14.60 -7.66 6.97
N TRP A 168 13.30 -7.97 6.95
CA TRP A 168 12.69 -8.83 5.93
C TRP A 168 11.59 -8.10 5.16
N ASP A 169 11.73 -8.03 3.84
CA ASP A 169 10.73 -7.53 2.90
C ASP A 169 10.77 -8.38 1.64
N LEU A 170 9.61 -8.95 1.25
CA LEU A 170 9.50 -9.82 0.09
C LEU A 170 9.91 -9.12 -1.21
N ARG A 171 9.70 -7.81 -1.34
CA ARG A 171 10.09 -7.07 -2.54
C ARG A 171 11.59 -7.02 -2.77
N LYS A 172 12.39 -7.19 -1.70
CA LYS A 172 13.86 -7.26 -1.75
C LYS A 172 14.37 -8.69 -1.71
N ALA A 173 13.82 -9.52 -0.81
CA ALA A 173 14.28 -10.88 -0.58
C ALA A 173 13.89 -11.85 -1.70
N GLU A 174 12.68 -11.70 -2.23
CA GLU A 174 12.15 -12.49 -3.34
C GLU A 174 11.39 -11.58 -4.32
N PRO A 175 12.11 -10.75 -5.10
CA PRO A 175 11.49 -9.79 -5.99
C PRO A 175 10.49 -10.45 -6.95
N TYR A 176 9.41 -9.74 -7.24
CA TYR A 176 8.37 -10.13 -8.18
C TYR A 176 8.05 -8.95 -9.10
N CYS A 177 7.43 -9.21 -10.26
CA CYS A 177 7.30 -8.20 -11.32
C CYS A 177 8.67 -7.57 -11.60
N VAL A 178 8.76 -6.24 -11.59
CA VAL A 178 9.98 -5.47 -11.86
C VAL A 178 10.56 -4.78 -10.62
N TYR A 179 10.23 -5.25 -9.40
CA TYR A 179 10.75 -4.65 -8.15
C TYR A 179 12.28 -4.71 -8.02
N ASP A 180 12.92 -5.69 -8.67
CA ASP A 180 14.38 -5.88 -8.74
C ASP A 180 15.11 -4.76 -9.50
N ARG A 181 14.39 -3.96 -10.28
CA ARG A 181 14.95 -2.86 -11.08
C ARG A 181 14.92 -1.50 -10.38
N PHE A 182 14.42 -1.44 -9.15
CA PHE A 182 14.32 -0.22 -8.36
C PHE A 182 15.20 -0.30 -7.11
N ASP A 183 15.78 0.85 -6.73
CA ASP A 183 16.45 0.99 -5.44
C ASP A 183 15.40 1.17 -4.33
N LEU A 184 15.10 0.07 -3.65
CA LEU A 184 14.18 0.00 -2.50
C LEU A 184 14.92 0.20 -1.17
#